data_AF-A0A448WPH9-F1
#
_entry.id   AF-A0A448WPH9-F1
#
_cell.length_a   1.000
_cell.length_b   1.000
_cell.length_c   1.000
_cell.angle_alpha   90.00
_cell.angle_beta   90.00
_cell.angle_gamma   90.00
#
_symmetry.space_group_name_H-M   'P 1'
#
loop_
_entity.id
_entity.type
_entity.pdbx_description
1 polymer ?
#
loop_
_entity_poly.entity_id
_entity_poly.type
_entity_poly.pdbx_seq_one_letter_code
_entity_poly.pdbx_strand_id
1 'polypeptide(L)' 'MSFSSCEVLNPQVNSWRPISGMSTRRSSVGLCVLNGLLYAVGGYDGALRRCLSSVEAYNPCTDEWSPVPEMTFR' A
#
# COMPACT_ATOMS: atom_id res chain seq x y z
N MET A 1 9.64 -10.45 7.50
CA MET A 1 8.68 -9.38 7.18
C MET A 1 8.22 -9.57 5.74
N SER A 2 6.92 -9.62 5.50
CA SER A 2 6.37 -9.68 4.14
C SER A 2 6.42 -8.28 3.54
N PHE A 3 6.75 -8.11 2.26
CA PHE A 3 6.65 -6.81 1.54
C PHE A 3 5.20 -6.31 1.37
N SER A 4 4.27 -6.84 2.15
CA SER A 4 2.86 -6.47 2.19
C SER A 4 2.41 -6.00 3.57
N SER A 5 3.26 -6.05 4.60
CA SER A 5 2.89 -5.54 5.92
C SER A 5 2.81 -4.02 5.91
N CYS A 6 1.79 -3.47 6.55
CA CYS A 6 1.60 -2.04 6.72
C CYS A 6 1.44 -1.72 8.21
N GLU A 7 1.93 -0.55 8.61
CA GLU A 7 1.88 -0.06 9.99
C GLU A 7 1.45 1.41 9.98
N VAL A 8 0.80 1.83 11.06
CA VAL A 8 0.42 3.23 11.28
C VAL A 8 1.02 3.74 12.59
N LEU A 9 1.59 4.94 12.54
CA LEU A 9 2.11 5.63 13.71
C LEU A 9 0.98 6.36 14.43
N ASN A 10 0.85 6.12 15.74
CA ASN A 10 0.11 6.99 16.63
C ASN A 10 1.08 8.01 17.25
N PRO A 11 1.05 9.29 16.84
CA PRO A 11 1.98 10.30 17.32
C PRO A 11 1.75 10.69 18.79
N GLN A 12 0.57 10.44 19.35
CA GLN A 12 0.25 10.82 20.74
C GLN A 12 0.97 9.93 21.76
N VAL A 13 1.12 8.64 21.43
CA VAL A 13 1.80 7.65 22.27
C VAL A 13 3.13 7.19 21.68
N ASN A 14 3.54 7.81 20.56
CA ASN A 14 4.77 7.53 19.82
C ASN A 14 4.98 6.02 19.56
N SER A 15 3.92 5.34 19.12
CA SER A 15 3.96 3.90 18.89
C SER A 15 3.39 3.53 17.52
N TRP A 16 3.99 2.50 16.93
CA TRP A 16 3.50 1.89 15.70
C TRP A 16 2.54 0.76 16.05
N ARG A 17 1.49 0.61 15.24
CA ARG A 17 0.61 -0.55 15.30
C ARG A 17 0.45 -1.16 13.90
N PRO A 18 0.27 -2.48 13.79
CA PRO A 18 -0.06 -3.10 12.52
C PRO A 18 -1.44 -2.62 12.05
N ILE A 19 -1.58 -2.52 10.73
CA ILE A 19 -2.85 -2.35 10.00
C ILE A 19 -2.95 -3.47 8.96
N SER A 20 -4.09 -3.56 8.27
CA SER A 20 -4.24 -4.51 7.18
C SER A 20 -3.12 -4.36 6.16
N GLY A 21 -2.55 -5.51 5.78
CA GLY A 21 -1.52 -5.58 4.77
C GLY A 21 -2.10 -5.43 3.37
N MET A 22 -1.29 -4.95 2.43
CA MET A 22 -1.64 -4.91 1.01
C MET A 22 -1.86 -6.33 0.46
N SER A 23 -2.69 -6.47 -0.57
CA SER A 23 -2.91 -7.77 -1.22
C SER A 23 -1.71 -8.15 -2.08
N THR A 24 -1.07 -7.16 -2.71
CA THR A 24 0.17 -7.36 -3.48
C THR A 24 1.37 -6.94 -2.64
N ARG A 25 2.45 -7.71 -2.72
CA ARG A 25 3.75 -7.33 -2.15
C ARG A 25 4.38 -6.24 -3.00
N ARG A 26 4.87 -5.16 -2.38
CA ARG A 26 5.40 -3.99 -3.08
C ARG A 26 6.61 -3.42 -2.35
N SER A 27 7.69 -3.14 -3.08
CA SER A 27 8.79 -2.27 -2.67
C SER A 27 8.94 -1.12 -3.67
N SER A 28 9.65 -0.06 -3.29
CA SER A 28 9.84 1.14 -4.14
C SER A 28 8.52 1.69 -4.71
N VAL A 29 7.47 1.68 -3.88
CA VAL A 29 6.10 2.05 -4.26
C VAL A 29 5.88 3.56 -4.15
N GLY A 30 5.09 4.13 -5.06
CA GLY A 30 4.61 5.51 -4.94
C GLY A 30 3.37 5.58 -4.04
N LEU A 31 3.35 6.53 -3.10
CA LEU A 31 2.22 6.74 -2.20
C LEU A 31 1.62 8.14 -2.38
N CYS A 32 0.29 8.24 -2.41
CA CYS A 32 -0.41 9.52 -2.37
C CYS A 32 -1.75 9.41 -1.64
N VAL A 33 -2.26 10.54 -1.13
CA VAL A 33 -3.58 10.60 -0.48
C VAL A 33 -4.54 11.34 -1.41
N LEU A 34 -5.70 10.75 -1.66
CA LEU A 34 -6.77 11.35 -2.45
C LEU A 34 -8.11 10.99 -1.81
N ASN A 35 -8.95 12.01 -1.55
CA ASN A 35 -10.28 11.84 -0.95
C ASN A 35 -10.29 10.98 0.33
N GLY A 36 -9.27 11.11 1.17
CA GLY A 36 -9.16 10.38 2.44
C GLY A 36 -8.69 8.93 2.31
N LEU A 37 -8.36 8.46 1.11
CA LEU A 37 -7.79 7.14 0.86
C LEU A 37 -6.29 7.24 0.54
N LEU A 38 -5.51 6.26 0.99
CA LEU A 38 -4.08 6.17 0.69
C LEU A 38 -3.86 5.22 -0.48
N TYR A 39 -3.31 5.72 -1.59
CA TYR A 39 -3.06 4.94 -2.80
C TYR A 39 -1.61 4.47 -2.84
N ALA A 40 -1.43 3.17 -3.08
CA ALA A 40 -0.16 2.52 -3.37
C ALA A 40 -0.08 2.21 -4.86
N VAL A 41 0.75 2.97 -5.56
CA VAL A 41 0.85 2.99 -7.03
C VAL A 41 2.12 2.28 -7.48
N GLY A 42 1.96 1.16 -8.18
CA GLY A 42 3.05 0.40 -8.78
C GLY A 42 4.01 -0.23 -7.77
N GLY A 43 5.31 -0.07 -8.02
CA GLY A 43 6.40 -0.65 -7.23
C GLY A 43 7.03 -1.90 -7.85
N TYR A 44 7.72 -2.67 -7.03
CA TYR A 44 8.44 -3.88 -7.40
C TYR A 44 8.07 -5.03 -6.47
N ASP A 45 7.68 -6.18 -7.02
CA ASP A 45 7.18 -7.31 -6.23
C ASP A 45 8.31 -8.07 -5.49
N GLY A 46 9.56 -7.91 -5.93
CA GLY A 46 10.73 -8.57 -5.34
C GLY A 46 10.79 -10.07 -5.61
N ALA A 47 9.76 -10.82 -5.25
CA ALA A 47 9.68 -12.27 -5.39
C ALA A 47 9.65 -12.70 -6.86
N LEU A 48 8.77 -12.11 -7.66
CA LEU A 48 8.67 -12.38 -9.10
C LEU A 48 9.60 -11.51 -9.95
N ARG A 49 10.46 -10.70 -9.31
CA ARG A 49 11.37 -9.75 -9.97
C ARG A 49 10.70 -8.88 -11.04
N ARG A 50 9.42 -8.58 -10.82
CA ARG A 50 8.58 -7.82 -11.75
C ARG A 50 8.23 -6.49 -11.14
N CYS A 51 8.05 -5.53 -12.03
CA CYS A 51 7.52 -4.23 -11.65
C CYS A 51 6.02 -4.23 -11.83
N LEU A 52 5.34 -3.48 -10.98
CA LEU A 52 3.89 -3.51 -10.86
C LEU A 52 3.29 -2.32 -11.61
N SER A 53 2.28 -2.60 -12.43
CA SER A 53 1.29 -1.62 -12.93
C SER A 53 0.10 -1.49 -11.97
N SER A 54 -0.08 -2.47 -11.07
CA SER A 54 -1.22 -2.53 -10.17
C SER A 54 -1.20 -1.40 -9.16
N VAL A 55 -2.41 -0.96 -8.79
CA VAL A 55 -2.64 0.07 -7.79
C VAL A 55 -3.63 -0.47 -6.76
N GLU A 56 -3.39 -0.18 -5.49
CA GLU A 56 -4.33 -0.49 -4.41
C GLU A 56 -4.59 0.77 -3.58
N ALA A 57 -5.80 0.92 -3.05
CA ALA A 57 -6.19 2.00 -2.17
C ALA A 57 -6.54 1.47 -0.78
N TYR A 58 -5.99 2.09 0.25
CA TYR A 58 -6.28 1.80 1.65
C TYR A 58 -7.34 2.76 2.18
N ASN A 59 -8.37 2.19 2.80
CA ASN A 59 -9.40 2.92 3.50
C ASN A 59 -9.16 2.84 5.03
N PRO A 60 -8.78 3.95 5.69
CA PRO A 60 -8.51 3.96 7.13
C PRO A 60 -9.75 3.77 7.99
N CYS A 61 -10.96 3.97 7.45
CA CYS A 61 -12.21 3.75 8.18
C CYS A 61 -12.59 2.27 8.27
N THR A 62 -12.22 1.48 7.26
CA THR A 62 -12.49 0.03 7.24
C THR A 62 -11.26 -0.81 7.55
N ASP A 63 -10.06 -0.20 7.56
CA ASP A 63 -8.78 -0.89 7.70
C ASP A 63 -8.62 -1.97 6.60
N GLU A 64 -8.84 -1.59 5.35
CA GLU A 64 -8.80 -2.52 4.22
C GLU A 64 -8.09 -1.91 3.01
N TRP A 65 -7.37 -2.75 2.27
CA TRP A 65 -6.84 -2.44 0.94
C TRP A 65 -7.78 -2.98 -0.13
N SER A 66 -8.04 -2.20 -1.15
CA SER A 66 -8.85 -2.60 -2.31
C SER A 66 -8.09 -2.34 -3.61
N PRO A 67 -8.16 -3.25 -4.60
CA PRO A 67 -7.57 -3.01 -5.91
C PRO A 67 -8.31 -1.87 -6.62
N VAL A 68 -7.56 -1.07 -7.37
CA VAL A 68 -8.11 -0.01 -8.24
C VAL A 68 -7.53 -0.17 -9.66
N PRO A 69 -8.03 0.55 -10.67
CA PRO A 69 -7.52 0.42 -12.04
C PRO A 69 -6.00 0.56 -12.13
N GLU A 70 -5.38 -0.30 -12.95
CA GLU A 70 -3.94 -0.31 -13.15
C GLU A 70 -3.46 0.91 -13.95
N MET A 71 -2.17 1.24 -13.80
CA MET A 71 -1.53 2.23 -14.64
C MET A 71 -1.49 1.77 -16.10
N THR A 72 -1.90 2.64 -17.01
CA THR A 72 -1.90 2.35 -18.45
C THR A 72 -0.49 2.37 -19.06
N PHE A 73 0.40 3.17 -18.48
CA PHE A 73 1.78 3.31 -18.94
C PHE A 73 2.71 3.23 -17.73
N ARG A 74 3.89 2.66 -17.95
CA ARG A 74 4.89 2.41 -16.94
C ARG A 74 6.18 3.16 -17.25
#